data_AF-A0A6J1PLX4-F1
#
_entry.id   AF-A0A6J1PLX4-F1
#
_cell.length_a   1.000
_cell.length_b   1.000
_cell.length_c   1.000
_cell.angle_alpha   90.00
_cell.angle_beta   90.00
_cell.angle_gamma   90.00
#
_symmetry.space_group_name_H-M   'P 1'
#
loop_
_entity.id
_entity.type
_entity.pdbx_description
1 polymer ?
#
loop_
_entity_poly.entity_id
_entity_poly.type
_entity_poly.pdbx_seq_one_letter_code
_entity_poly.pdbx_strand_id
1 'polypeptide(L)'
;MKSTRKSSNSEMPDKNGLTRKEVFNLIRNNLSLRATDAYAKIEELMSCKLQHPYNLPDHTKQPIRKLIFDLKDKWQKSKRTESVFFKTYGEWLGVFISFGLKEENKETDIGGRPSTSFEDSSERSKRRKTENLRTQSSTEELSYAAQINLRAEGKVDAAKILKHVTSSSPSKAK
;
A
#
# COMPACT_ATOMS: atom_id res chain seq x y z
N MET A 1 -40.77 -24.88 30.55
CA MET A 1 -39.36 -24.60 30.94
C MET A 1 -38.49 -25.42 29.98
N LYS A 2 -37.57 -24.90 29.17
CA LYS A 2 -36.66 -23.76 29.31
C LYS A 2 -36.55 -23.00 27.97
N SER A 3 -36.64 -21.69 28.07
CA SER A 3 -36.33 -20.71 27.04
C SER A 3 -34.80 -20.57 26.94
N THR A 4 -34.22 -20.82 25.77
CA THR A 4 -32.84 -20.40 25.46
C THR A 4 -32.90 -19.18 24.56
N ARG A 5 -32.65 -18.02 25.16
CA ARG A 5 -32.44 -16.74 24.47
C ARG A 5 -31.18 -16.87 23.61
N LYS A 6 -31.36 -16.66 22.31
CA LYS A 6 -30.26 -16.40 21.36
C LYS A 6 -29.78 -14.97 21.61
N SER A 7 -28.79 -14.81 22.48
CA SER A 7 -28.12 -13.52 22.68
C SER A 7 -27.34 -13.15 21.43
N SER A 8 -27.67 -11.97 20.93
CA SER A 8 -26.99 -11.18 19.93
C SER A 8 -25.47 -11.15 20.13
N ASN A 9 -24.75 -11.58 19.11
CA ASN A 9 -23.31 -11.39 18.97
C ASN A 9 -23.08 -9.90 18.63
N SER A 10 -22.77 -9.07 19.63
CA SER A 10 -22.26 -7.72 19.40
C SER A 10 -20.78 -7.84 19.07
N GLU A 11 -20.43 -7.71 17.79
CA GLU A 11 -19.05 -7.53 17.35
C GLU A 11 -18.49 -6.28 18.04
N MET A 12 -17.53 -6.50 18.94
CA MET A 12 -16.76 -5.45 19.58
C MET A 12 -15.86 -4.82 18.50
N PRO A 13 -15.89 -3.49 18.28
CA PRO A 13 -15.08 -2.86 17.25
C PRO A 13 -13.59 -2.98 17.62
N ASP A 14 -12.80 -3.36 16.61
CA ASP A 14 -11.35 -3.51 16.68
C ASP A 14 -10.69 -2.35 17.43
N LYS A 15 -9.94 -2.69 18.49
CA LYS A 15 -9.29 -1.74 19.42
C LYS A 15 -8.16 -0.89 18.79
N ASN A 16 -7.99 -0.94 17.47
CA ASN A 16 -6.87 -0.34 16.76
C ASN A 16 -7.27 0.85 15.87
N GLY A 17 -8.56 1.23 15.84
CA GLY A 17 -9.05 2.36 15.06
C GLY A 17 -9.09 3.67 15.84
N LEU A 18 -8.67 4.77 15.21
CA LEU A 18 -8.87 6.13 15.74
C LEU A 18 -10.08 6.75 15.04
N THR A 19 -11.05 7.27 15.77
CA THR A 19 -12.19 7.95 15.15
C THR A 19 -11.80 9.37 14.70
N ARG A 20 -12.42 9.87 13.63
CA ARG A 20 -12.21 11.27 13.19
C ARG A 20 -12.57 12.29 14.27
N LYS A 21 -13.51 11.94 15.16
CA LYS A 21 -13.83 12.74 16.36
C LYS A 21 -12.66 12.86 17.34
N GLU A 22 -11.96 11.76 17.61
CA GLU A 22 -10.77 11.79 18.49
C GLU A 22 -9.67 12.66 17.86
N VAL A 23 -9.42 12.50 16.56
CA VAL A 23 -8.49 13.36 15.80
C VAL A 23 -8.90 14.83 15.87
N PHE A 24 -10.19 15.14 15.67
CA PHE A 24 -10.68 16.50 15.78
C PHE A 24 -10.45 17.08 17.17
N ASN A 25 -10.78 16.35 18.24
CA ASN A 25 -10.65 16.85 19.61
C ASN A 25 -9.19 17.19 19.98
N LEU A 26 -8.21 16.47 19.41
CA LEU A 26 -6.78 16.73 19.64
C LEU A 26 -6.28 17.95 18.88
N ILE A 27 -6.77 18.11 17.65
CA ILE A 27 -6.32 19.15 16.74
C ILE A 27 -7.17 20.43 16.93
N ARG A 28 -8.34 20.38 17.57
CA ARG A 28 -9.27 21.52 17.69
C ARG A 28 -8.64 22.75 18.32
N ASN A 29 -7.84 22.54 19.37
CA ASN A 29 -7.18 23.62 20.10
C ASN A 29 -6.08 24.28 19.26
N ASN A 30 -5.72 23.69 18.12
CA ASN A 30 -4.63 24.11 17.27
C ASN A 30 -4.87 23.80 15.78
N LEU A 31 -6.08 24.05 15.27
CA LEU A 31 -6.44 23.87 13.86
C LEU A 31 -5.66 24.80 12.89
N SER A 32 -4.86 25.71 13.45
CA SER A 32 -3.93 26.59 12.75
C SER A 32 -2.48 26.06 12.69
N LEU A 33 -2.14 25.00 13.43
CA LEU A 33 -0.78 24.45 13.43
C LEU A 33 -0.40 23.90 12.05
N ARG A 34 0.90 23.89 11.77
CA ARG A 34 1.44 23.29 10.56
C ARG A 34 1.14 21.78 10.59
N ALA A 35 1.01 21.18 9.41
CA ALA A 35 0.73 19.75 9.30
C ALA A 35 1.74 18.87 10.07
N THR A 36 2.98 19.36 10.26
CA THR A 36 4.03 18.75 11.07
C THR A 36 3.64 18.53 12.52
N ASP A 37 3.02 19.54 13.14
CA ASP A 37 2.70 19.51 14.57
C ASP A 37 1.44 18.66 14.82
N ALA A 38 0.60 18.53 13.78
CA ALA A 38 -0.52 17.60 13.78
C ALA A 38 -0.06 16.14 13.68
N TYR A 39 1.03 15.85 12.95
CA TYR A 39 1.59 14.50 12.89
C TYR A 39 2.14 14.07 14.25
N ALA A 40 2.94 14.92 14.90
CA ALA A 40 3.53 14.60 16.20
C ALA A 40 2.46 14.24 17.25
N LYS A 41 1.32 14.97 17.25
CA LYS A 41 0.20 14.68 18.15
C LYS A 41 -0.53 13.38 17.82
N ILE A 42 -0.60 13.01 16.54
CA ILE A 42 -1.18 11.73 16.12
C ILE A 42 -0.23 10.58 16.46
N GLU A 43 1.07 10.75 16.24
CA GLU A 43 2.13 9.79 16.60
C GLU A 43 2.17 9.53 18.11
N GLU A 44 2.09 10.58 18.92
CA GLU A 44 2.01 10.48 20.39
C GLU A 44 0.77 9.68 20.83
N LEU A 45 -0.40 9.98 20.27
CA LEU A 45 -1.61 9.26 20.64
C LEU A 45 -1.55 7.79 20.20
N MET A 46 -1.12 7.52 18.97
CA MET A 46 -0.97 6.15 18.47
C MET A 46 0.03 5.38 19.33
N SER A 47 1.11 6.02 19.77
CA SER A 47 2.07 5.43 20.70
C SER A 47 1.46 5.13 22.07
N CYS A 48 0.63 6.03 22.63
CA CYS A 48 -0.09 5.79 23.87
C CYS A 48 -1.14 4.68 23.75
N LYS A 49 -1.91 4.64 22.66
CA LYS A 49 -2.95 3.63 22.44
C LYS A 49 -2.36 2.25 22.17
N LEU A 50 -1.22 2.19 21.50
CA LEU A 50 -0.60 0.92 21.11
C LEU A 50 0.48 0.44 22.08
N GLN A 51 0.84 1.24 23.09
CA GLN A 51 1.89 0.94 24.09
C GLN A 51 3.27 0.61 23.49
N HIS A 52 3.54 1.08 22.27
CA HIS A 52 4.83 0.97 21.61
C HIS A 52 5.09 2.24 20.79
N PRO A 53 6.36 2.64 20.57
CA PRO A 53 6.69 3.81 19.77
C PRO A 53 6.16 3.62 18.34
N TYR A 54 5.23 4.49 17.93
CA TYR A 54 4.63 4.46 16.61
C TYR A 54 5.12 5.65 15.79
N ASN A 55 5.88 5.36 14.73
CA ASN A 55 6.25 6.35 13.73
C ASN A 55 5.25 6.29 12.57
N LEU A 56 4.72 7.45 12.19
CA LEU A 56 3.70 7.51 11.15
C LEU A 56 4.34 7.27 9.77
N PRO A 57 3.96 6.22 9.03
CA PRO A 57 4.57 5.93 7.74
C PRO A 57 4.35 7.07 6.74
N ASP A 58 5.31 7.35 5.86
CA ASP A 58 5.22 8.47 4.91
C ASP A 58 3.96 8.44 4.03
N HIS A 59 3.51 7.24 3.66
CA HIS A 59 2.29 7.06 2.86
C HIS A 59 1.00 7.44 3.61
N THR A 60 1.02 7.45 4.94
CA THR A 60 -0.14 7.84 5.77
C THR A 60 -0.19 9.35 6.02
N LYS A 61 0.92 10.08 5.80
CA LYS A 61 0.98 11.54 5.93
C LYS A 61 0.03 12.25 4.96
N GLN A 62 -0.12 11.73 3.73
CA GLN A 62 -1.02 12.31 2.72
C GLN A 62 -2.52 12.18 3.10
N PRO A 63 -3.02 10.97 3.46
CA PRO A 63 -4.37 10.83 4.03
C PRO A 63 -4.63 11.74 5.23
N ILE A 64 -3.66 11.91 6.13
CA ILE A 64 -3.80 12.79 7.29
C ILE A 64 -3.89 14.26 6.88
N ARG A 65 -3.05 14.73 5.95
CA ARG A 65 -3.16 16.10 5.43
C ARG A 65 -4.55 16.37 4.88
N LYS A 66 -5.07 15.44 4.07
CA LYS A 66 -6.42 15.55 3.50
C LYS A 66 -7.46 15.57 4.61
N LEU A 67 -7.34 14.70 5.61
CA LEU A 67 -8.25 14.69 6.75
C LEU A 67 -8.23 16.01 7.55
N ILE A 68 -7.05 16.56 7.82
CA ILE A 68 -6.91 17.86 8.50
C ILE A 68 -7.54 18.99 7.68
N PHE A 69 -7.32 18.97 6.36
CA PHE A 69 -7.94 19.92 5.45
C PHE A 69 -9.48 19.82 5.50
N ASP A 70 -10.02 18.60 5.40
CA ASP A 70 -11.45 18.34 5.48
C ASP A 70 -12.04 18.77 6.83
N LEU A 71 -11.31 18.51 7.93
CA LEU A 71 -11.70 18.96 9.27
C LEU A 71 -11.76 20.49 9.34
N LYS A 72 -10.76 21.18 8.78
CA LYS A 72 -10.71 22.65 8.77
C LYS A 72 -11.84 23.25 7.93
N ASP A 73 -12.09 22.72 6.73
CA ASP A 73 -13.16 23.17 5.85
C ASP A 73 -14.54 22.96 6.51
N LYS A 74 -14.81 21.76 7.06
CA LYS A 74 -16.07 21.46 7.75
C LYS A 74 -16.25 22.25 9.04
N TRP A 75 -15.17 22.53 9.76
CA TRP A 75 -15.17 23.40 10.94
C TRP A 75 -15.52 24.84 10.58
N GLN A 76 -14.95 25.36 9.50
CA GLN A 76 -15.28 26.69 8.97
C GLN A 76 -16.74 26.76 8.52
N LYS A 77 -17.24 25.75 7.78
CA LYS A 77 -18.65 25.65 7.35
C LYS A 77 -19.64 25.58 8.52
N SER A 78 -19.21 25.04 9.66
CA SER A 78 -20.02 24.99 10.89
C SER A 78 -19.94 26.27 11.73
N LYS A 79 -19.43 27.37 11.14
CA LYS A 79 -19.20 28.64 11.84
C LYS A 79 -18.35 28.48 13.10
N ARG A 80 -17.47 27.46 13.13
CA ARG A 80 -16.66 27.11 14.30
C ARG A 80 -17.48 26.85 15.56
N THR A 81 -18.72 26.40 15.42
CA THR A 81 -19.58 26.06 16.55
C THR A 81 -19.61 24.55 16.74
N GLU A 82 -19.23 24.10 17.94
CA GLU A 82 -19.08 22.69 18.28
C GLU A 82 -20.40 21.91 18.15
N SER A 83 -21.49 22.46 18.69
CA SER A 83 -22.82 21.84 18.61
C SER A 83 -23.30 21.66 17.17
N VAL A 84 -23.08 22.66 16.32
CA VAL A 84 -23.45 22.63 14.90
C VAL A 84 -22.57 21.63 14.15
N PHE A 85 -21.27 21.60 14.44
CA PHE A 85 -20.32 20.69 13.80
C PHE A 85 -20.64 19.22 14.11
N PHE A 86 -20.88 18.87 15.38
CA PHE A 86 -21.25 17.51 15.76
C PHE A 86 -22.64 17.10 15.28
N LYS A 87 -23.60 18.04 15.25
CA LYS A 87 -24.94 17.77 14.73
C LYS A 87 -24.93 17.53 13.22
N THR A 88 -24.13 18.30 12.47
CA THR A 88 -24.13 18.29 11.00
C THR A 88 -23.20 17.20 10.43
N TYR A 89 -22.06 16.96 11.09
CA TYR A 89 -21.03 16.02 10.61
C TYR A 89 -20.84 14.82 11.54
N GLY A 90 -21.78 14.55 12.44
CA GLY A 90 -21.69 13.45 13.40
C GLY A 90 -21.41 12.09 12.76
N GLU A 91 -22.15 11.77 11.69
CA GLU A 91 -21.94 10.53 10.91
C GLU A 91 -20.54 10.48 10.30
N TRP A 92 -20.07 11.60 9.73
CA TRP A 92 -18.74 11.69 9.14
C TRP A 92 -17.63 11.59 10.19
N LEU A 93 -17.86 12.09 11.41
CA LEU A 93 -16.92 12.06 12.53
C LEU A 93 -16.85 10.69 13.22
N GLY A 94 -17.92 9.91 13.14
CA GLY A 94 -18.00 8.55 13.68
C GLY A 94 -17.24 7.50 12.88
N VAL A 95 -16.77 7.85 11.66
CA VAL A 95 -15.99 6.93 10.82
C VAL A 95 -14.62 6.66 11.45
N PHE A 96 -14.30 5.38 11.60
CA PHE A 96 -12.98 4.90 12.02
C PHE A 96 -11.94 5.18 10.94
N ILE A 97 -10.78 5.68 11.38
CA ILE A 97 -9.59 5.84 10.56
C ILE A 97 -8.71 4.64 10.82
N SER A 98 -8.62 3.76 9.84
CA SER A 98 -7.57 2.75 9.77
C SER A 98 -6.34 3.39 9.13
N PHE A 99 -5.34 3.74 9.94
CA PHE A 99 -4.00 3.95 9.41
C PHE A 99 -3.47 2.57 9.05
N GLY A 100 -3.66 2.18 7.80
CA GLY A 100 -3.30 0.84 7.35
C GLY A 100 -1.84 0.56 7.66
N LEU A 101 -1.59 -0.30 8.66
CA LEU A 101 -0.47 -1.21 8.61
C LEU A 101 -0.77 -2.08 7.39
N LYS A 102 -0.30 -1.67 6.21
CA LYS A 102 -0.37 -2.57 5.07
C LYS A 102 0.53 -3.74 5.42
N GLU A 103 -0.07 -4.89 5.66
CA GLU A 103 0.60 -6.13 5.35
C GLU A 103 1.10 -6.00 3.90
N GLU A 104 2.40 -6.19 3.74
CA GLU A 104 3.06 -6.22 2.45
C GLU A 104 2.31 -7.19 1.53
N ASN A 105 2.31 -6.93 0.22
CA ASN A 105 1.64 -7.72 -0.84
C ASN A 105 0.27 -7.24 -1.34
N LYS A 106 0.14 -5.93 -1.58
CA LYS A 106 -0.67 -5.48 -2.73
C LYS A 106 0.15 -4.47 -3.51
N GLU A 107 0.59 -4.86 -4.71
CA GLU A 107 1.00 -3.93 -5.76
C GLU A 107 -0.15 -2.93 -5.94
N THR A 108 -0.06 -1.80 -5.24
CA THR A 108 -0.98 -0.72 -5.51
C THR A 108 -0.55 -0.10 -6.81
N ASP A 109 -1.49 -0.01 -7.74
CA ASP A 109 -1.43 0.83 -8.92
C ASP A 109 -1.23 2.28 -8.45
N ILE A 110 0.04 2.63 -8.23
CA ILE A 110 0.47 4.00 -7.95
C ILE A 110 0.29 4.70 -9.29
N GLY A 111 -0.85 5.39 -9.44
CA GLY A 111 -1.33 5.92 -10.70
C GLY A 111 -0.23 6.38 -11.67
N GLY A 112 -0.36 5.93 -12.91
CA GLY A 112 0.57 6.18 -14.01
C GLY A 112 -0.03 5.71 -15.34
N ARG A 113 0.75 5.79 -16.42
CA ARG A 113 0.33 5.22 -17.70
C ARG A 113 0.23 3.69 -17.54
N PRO A 114 -0.86 3.05 -17.99
CA PRO A 114 -0.97 1.60 -17.97
C PRO A 114 0.28 0.94 -18.58
N SER A 115 0.85 -0.02 -17.85
CA SER A 115 2.00 -0.76 -18.34
C SER A 115 1.57 -1.67 -19.49
N THR A 116 2.31 -1.66 -20.59
CA THR A 116 2.13 -2.63 -21.67
C THR A 116 2.70 -3.98 -21.25
N SER A 117 2.16 -5.09 -21.77
CA SER A 117 2.73 -6.44 -21.60
C SER A 117 4.18 -6.49 -22.10
N PHE A 118 4.95 -7.52 -21.73
CA PHE A 118 6.31 -7.67 -22.23
C PHE A 118 6.32 -7.92 -23.74
N GLU A 119 5.38 -8.74 -24.21
CA GLU A 119 5.20 -9.20 -25.59
C GLU A 119 4.91 -8.02 -26.53
N ASP A 120 3.98 -7.14 -26.13
CA ASP A 120 3.52 -5.99 -26.93
C ASP A 120 4.44 -4.76 -26.81
N SER A 121 5.49 -4.85 -26.00
CA SER A 121 6.43 -3.74 -25.81
C SER A 121 7.38 -3.58 -26.99
N SER A 122 7.76 -2.33 -27.31
CA SER A 122 8.86 -2.06 -28.23
C SER A 122 10.17 -2.70 -27.76
N GLU A 123 11.08 -3.00 -28.69
CA GLU A 123 12.40 -3.58 -28.36
C GLU A 123 13.20 -2.71 -27.37
N ARG A 124 13.10 -1.37 -27.49
CA ARG A 124 13.70 -0.45 -26.51
C ARG A 124 13.12 -0.66 -25.11
N SER A 125 11.80 -0.82 -25.01
CA SER A 125 11.12 -1.06 -23.75
C SER A 125 11.44 -2.43 -23.16
N LYS A 126 11.52 -3.48 -23.99
CA LYS A 126 11.92 -4.83 -23.56
C LYS A 126 13.32 -4.83 -22.95
N ARG A 127 14.30 -4.19 -23.61
CA ARG A 127 15.67 -4.04 -23.09
C ARG A 127 15.69 -3.40 -21.69
N ARG A 128 14.95 -2.29 -21.51
CA ARG A 128 14.83 -1.61 -20.21
C ARG A 128 14.15 -2.49 -19.16
N LYS A 129 13.09 -3.21 -19.52
CA LYS A 129 12.39 -4.13 -18.60
C LYS A 129 13.29 -5.28 -18.14
N THR A 130 14.17 -5.78 -19.00
CA THR A 130 15.11 -6.87 -18.69
C THR A 130 16.46 -6.40 -18.12
N GLU A 131 16.67 -5.09 -17.95
CA GLU A 131 17.95 -4.52 -17.52
C GLU A 131 18.37 -5.08 -16.18
N ASN A 132 17.47 -5.08 -15.20
CA ASN A 132 17.75 -5.58 -13.86
C ASN A 132 18.16 -7.06 -13.88
N LEU A 133 17.42 -7.90 -14.63
CA LEU A 133 17.74 -9.32 -14.78
C LEU A 133 19.13 -9.54 -15.40
N ARG A 134 19.50 -8.73 -16.39
CA ARG A 134 20.82 -8.82 -17.05
C ARG A 134 21.98 -8.29 -16.21
N THR A 135 21.72 -7.37 -15.29
CA THR A 135 22.76 -6.83 -14.40
C THR A 135 22.98 -7.69 -13.17
N GLN A 136 21.95 -8.41 -12.71
CA GLN A 136 21.99 -9.20 -11.48
C GLN A 136 22.42 -10.66 -11.70
N SER A 137 22.15 -11.22 -12.88
CA SER A 137 22.40 -12.63 -13.16
C SER A 137 23.44 -12.82 -14.25
N SER A 138 24.18 -13.92 -14.17
CA SER A 138 25.16 -14.26 -15.20
C SER A 138 24.49 -14.74 -16.50
N THR A 139 25.23 -14.73 -17.60
CA THR A 139 24.76 -15.26 -18.89
C THR A 139 24.40 -16.74 -18.81
N GLU A 140 25.14 -17.51 -18.02
CA GLU A 140 24.93 -18.95 -17.81
C GLU A 140 23.65 -19.19 -17.01
N GLU A 141 23.44 -18.43 -15.93
CA GLU A 141 22.23 -18.50 -15.10
C GLU A 141 20.98 -18.16 -15.90
N LEU A 142 21.01 -17.07 -16.67
CA LEU A 142 19.90 -16.66 -17.53
C LEU A 142 19.59 -17.70 -18.61
N SER A 143 20.63 -18.28 -19.21
CA SER A 143 20.48 -19.35 -20.21
C SER A 143 19.87 -20.61 -19.62
N TYR A 144 20.30 -21.00 -18.42
CA TYR A 144 19.76 -22.14 -17.70
C TYR A 144 18.31 -21.90 -17.27
N ALA A 145 17.99 -20.73 -16.71
CA ALA A 145 16.63 -20.36 -16.33
C ALA A 145 15.67 -20.41 -17.52
N ALA A 146 16.08 -19.85 -18.67
CA ALA A 146 15.30 -19.94 -19.91
C ALA A 146 15.09 -21.40 -20.36
N GLN A 147 16.11 -22.25 -20.23
CA GLN A 147 15.99 -23.68 -20.55
C GLN A 147 14.95 -24.38 -19.68
N ILE A 148 14.98 -24.15 -18.36
CA ILE A 148 14.06 -24.78 -17.41
C ILE A 148 12.63 -24.32 -17.67
N ASN A 149 12.42 -23.03 -17.94
CA ASN A 149 11.09 -22.51 -18.26
C ASN A 149 10.51 -23.14 -19.55
N LEU A 150 11.33 -23.27 -20.60
CA LEU A 150 10.91 -23.93 -21.84
C LEU A 150 10.51 -25.40 -21.62
N ARG A 151 11.22 -26.12 -20.74
CA ARG A 151 10.86 -27.51 -20.38
C ARG A 151 9.56 -27.57 -19.59
N ALA A 152 9.36 -26.65 -18.66
CA ALA A 152 8.13 -26.57 -17.86
C ALA A 152 6.91 -26.27 -18.75
N GLU A 153 7.08 -25.46 -19.79
CA GLU A 153 6.06 -25.19 -20.82
C GLU A 153 5.86 -26.36 -21.82
N GLY A 154 6.59 -27.47 -21.67
CA GLY A 154 6.54 -28.62 -22.60
C GLY A 154 7.29 -28.44 -23.91
N LYS A 155 7.99 -27.30 -24.11
CA LYS A 155 8.79 -26.99 -25.31
C LYS A 155 10.19 -27.62 -25.23
N VAL A 156 10.22 -28.95 -25.13
CA VAL A 156 11.45 -29.72 -24.90
C VAL A 156 12.50 -29.52 -26.00
N ASP A 157 12.08 -29.47 -27.27
CA ASP A 157 13.03 -29.32 -28.37
C ASP A 157 13.65 -27.92 -28.44
N ALA A 158 12.88 -26.86 -28.15
CA ALA A 158 13.42 -25.51 -27.99
C ALA A 158 14.47 -25.45 -26.86
N ALA A 159 14.20 -26.14 -25.74
CA ALA A 159 15.14 -26.23 -24.62
C ALA A 159 16.43 -27.02 -24.96
N LYS A 160 16.36 -28.00 -25.87
CA LYS A 160 17.54 -28.72 -26.38
C LYS A 160 18.37 -27.82 -27.30
N ILE A 161 17.73 -27.09 -28.20
CA ILE A 161 18.40 -26.16 -29.13
C ILE A 161 19.12 -25.07 -28.33
N LEU A 162 18.44 -24.44 -27.36
CA LEU A 162 19.05 -23.41 -26.52
C LEU A 162 20.29 -23.93 -25.81
N LYS A 163 20.22 -25.12 -25.19
CA LYS A 163 21.37 -25.77 -24.55
C LYS A 163 22.52 -25.96 -25.52
N HIS A 164 22.21 -26.44 -26.72
CA HIS A 164 23.24 -26.68 -27.73
C HIS A 164 23.92 -25.37 -28.09
N VAL A 165 23.16 -24.31 -28.42
CA VAL A 165 23.69 -22.98 -28.79
C VAL A 165 24.53 -22.37 -27.66
N THR A 166 24.08 -22.46 -26.41
CA THR A 166 24.79 -21.85 -25.28
C THR A 166 26.01 -22.64 -24.81
N SER A 167 26.11 -23.94 -25.13
CA SER A 167 27.25 -24.80 -24.76
C SER A 167 28.25 -25.05 -25.88
N SER A 168 27.86 -24.86 -27.13
CA SER A 168 28.77 -24.99 -28.27
C SER A 168 29.55 -23.69 -28.47
N SER A 169 30.80 -23.69 -28.01
CA SER A 169 31.77 -22.66 -28.38
C SER A 169 31.99 -22.69 -29.90
N PRO A 170 32.08 -21.53 -30.59
CA PRO A 170 32.37 -21.47 -32.02
C PRO A 170 33.84 -21.83 -32.26
N SER A 171 34.16 -23.12 -32.19
CA SER A 171 35.48 -23.71 -32.50
C SER A 171 35.34 -24.97 -33.37
N LYS A 172 34.24 -25.07 -34.13
CA LYS A 172 34.02 -26.11 -35.14
C LYS A 172 33.80 -25.50 -36.53
N ALA A 173 34.77 -24.72 -36.97
CA ALA A 173 35.05 -24.51 -38.39
C ALA A 173 36.56 -24.71 -38.53
N LYS A 174 36.95 -25.82 -39.17
CA LYS A 174 38.31 -26.01 -39.68
C LYS A 174 38.48 -25.14 -40.92
#